data_AF-A0A946J4T3-F1
#
_entry.id   AF-A0A946J4T3-F1
#
_cell.length_a   1.000
_cell.length_b   1.000
_cell.length_c   1.000
_cell.angle_alpha   90.00
_cell.angle_beta   90.00
_cell.angle_gamma   90.00
#
_symmetry.space_group_name_H-M   'P 1'
#
loop_
_entity.id
_entity.type
_entity.pdbx_description
1 polymer ?
#
loop_
_entity_poly.entity_id
_entity_poly.type
_entity_poly.pdbx_seq_one_letter_code
_entity_poly.pdbx_strand_id
1 'polypeptide(L)' 'MVSYFEQVQNNTNFYWDEDEIDSKLHDKITLAALNVYKESEKTKTHLRNAAYIVAMERVLDAMKDR' A
#
# COMPACT_ATOMS: atom_id res chain seq x y z
N MET A 1 0.33 6.88 4.33
CA MET A 1 0.29 5.65 5.15
C MET A 1 0.20 5.99 6.63
N VAL A 2 1.08 6.84 7.16
CA VAL A 2 1.00 7.28 8.57
C VAL A 2 -0.32 7.98 8.92
N SER A 3 -0.83 8.89 8.08
CA SER A 3 -2.16 9.51 8.28
C SER A 3 -3.33 8.50 8.31
N TYR A 4 -3.21 7.37 7.61
CA TYR A 4 -4.19 6.29 7.72
C TYR A 4 -4.08 5.57 9.08
N PHE A 5 -2.87 5.33 9.56
CA PHE A 5 -2.67 4.77 10.91
C PHE A 5 -3.18 5.72 11.99
N GLU A 6 -2.98 7.02 11.85
CA GLU A 6 -3.56 8.03 12.73
C GLU A 6 -5.09 7.92 12.77
N GLN A 7 -5.75 7.83 11.61
CA GLN A 7 -7.19 7.65 11.54
C GLN A 7 -7.66 6.36 12.24
N VAL A 8 -6.94 5.25 12.11
CA VAL A 8 -7.26 3.98 12.78
C VAL A 8 -7.12 4.10 14.30
N GLN A 9 -6.04 4.72 14.78
CA GLN A 9 -5.81 4.96 16.21
C GLN A 9 -6.90 5.86 16.80
N ASN A 10 -7.27 6.93 16.09
CA ASN A 10 -8.36 7.83 16.50
C ASN A 10 -9.71 7.11 16.58
N ASN A 11 -10.02 6.26 15.60
CA ASN A 11 -11.28 5.49 15.58
C ASN A 11 -11.36 4.44 16.69
N THR A 12 -10.22 3.96 17.18
CA THR A 12 -10.14 2.91 18.22
C THR A 12 -9.84 3.47 19.62
N ASN A 13 -9.53 4.77 19.73
CA ASN A 13 -9.00 5.41 20.94
C ASN A 13 -7.82 4.64 21.57
N PHE A 14 -7.02 4.00 20.72
CA PHE A 14 -5.85 3.23 21.12
C PHE A 14 -4.67 3.68 20.27
N TYR A 15 -3.60 4.13 20.94
CA TYR A 15 -2.44 4.69 20.29
C TYR A 15 -1.28 3.70 20.37
N TRP A 16 -0.57 3.57 19.26
CA TRP A 16 0.58 2.69 19.13
C TRP A 16 1.86 3.45 19.46
N ASP A 17 2.86 2.73 19.95
CA ASP A 17 4.20 3.27 20.12
C ASP A 17 4.87 3.53 18.76
N GLU A 18 5.86 4.42 18.74
CA GLU A 18 6.59 4.80 17.53
C GLU A 18 7.19 3.59 16.81
N ASP A 19 7.81 2.66 17.55
CA ASP A 19 8.40 1.43 17.01
C ASP A 19 7.36 0.55 16.31
N GLU A 20 6.14 0.48 16.86
CA GLU A 20 5.03 -0.27 16.26
C GLU A 20 4.54 0.41 14.96
N ILE A 21 4.47 1.74 14.95
CA ILE A 21 4.11 2.52 13.75
C ILE A 21 5.16 2.32 12.66
N ASP A 22 6.45 2.41 12.99
CA ASP A 22 7.54 2.28 12.04
C ASP A 22 7.63 0.86 11.45
N SER A 23 7.50 -0.18 12.28
CA SER A 23 7.45 -1.56 11.80
C SER A 23 6.29 -1.79 10.83
N LYS A 24 5.07 -1.35 11.18
CA LYS A 24 3.92 -1.46 10.27
C LYS A 24 4.11 -0.66 8.98
N LEU A 25 4.73 0.51 9.06
CA LEU A 25 5.02 1.35 7.90
C LEU A 25 6.02 0.66 6.96
N HIS A 26 7.11 0.13 7.53
CA HIS A 26 8.15 -0.59 6.81
C HIS A 26 7.56 -1.76 6.02
N ASP A 27 6.75 -2.61 6.68
CA ASP A 27 6.12 -3.76 6.04
C ASP A 27 5.22 -3.36 4.86
N LYS A 28 4.42 -2.31 5.03
CA LYS A 28 3.50 -1.83 3.99
C LYS A 28 4.25 -1.24 2.80
N ILE A 29 5.30 -0.44 3.03
CA ILE A 29 6.10 0.15 1.96
C ILE A 29 6.87 -0.94 1.20
N THR A 30 7.51 -1.86 1.92
CA THR A 30 8.29 -2.96 1.32
C THR A 30 7.40 -3.84 0.45
N LEU A 31 6.21 -4.20 0.94
CA LEU A 31 5.23 -4.97 0.15
C LEU A 31 4.77 -4.20 -1.10
N ALA A 32 4.49 -2.89 -0.96
CA ALA A 32 4.08 -2.06 -2.09
C ALA A 32 5.18 -1.98 -3.17
N ALA A 33 6.43 -1.75 -2.75
CA ALA A 33 7.58 -1.70 -3.66
C ALA A 33 7.79 -3.03 -4.37
N LEU A 34 7.71 -4.15 -3.65
CA LEU A 34 7.84 -5.49 -4.23
C LEU A 34 6.76 -5.77 -5.27
N ASN A 35 5.51 -5.36 -5.02
CA ASN A 35 4.41 -5.54 -5.97
C ASN A 35 4.64 -4.73 -7.25
N VAL A 36 5.07 -3.48 -7.14
CA VAL A 36 5.39 -2.64 -8.31
C VAL A 36 6.56 -3.24 -9.10
N TYR A 37 7.60 -3.71 -8.40
CA TYR A 37 8.75 -4.35 -9.04
C TYR A 37 8.32 -5.61 -9.82
N LYS A 38 7.56 -6.51 -9.19
CA LYS A 38 7.01 -7.70 -9.84
C LYS A 38 6.15 -7.36 -11.05
N GLU A 39 5.28 -6.35 -10.94
CA GLU A 39 4.44 -5.93 -12.07
C GLU A 39 5.27 -5.33 -13.20
N SER A 40 6.36 -4.63 -12.89
CA SER A 40 7.29 -4.09 -13.89
C SER A 40 7.99 -5.19 -14.68
N GLU A 41 8.42 -6.27 -14.01
CA GLU A 41 9.01 -7.45 -14.66
C GLU A 41 7.98 -8.20 -15.52
N LYS A 42 6.76 -8.37 -15.00
CA LYS A 42 5.65 -9.06 -15.69
C LYS A 42 5.21 -8.31 -16.95
N THR A 43 5.06 -6.99 -16.86
CA THR A 43 4.56 -6.15 -17.97
C THR A 43 5.67 -5.61 -18.87
N LYS A 44 6.94 -5.79 -18.47
CA LYS A 44 8.12 -5.24 -19.15
C LYS A 44 8.03 -3.72 -19.32
N THR A 45 7.58 -3.03 -18.28
CA THR A 45 7.44 -1.56 -18.28
C THR A 45 8.30 -0.92 -17.21
N HIS A 46 8.54 0.39 -17.31
CA HIS A 46 9.21 1.13 -16.25
C HIS A 46 8.38 1.16 -14.96
N LEU A 47 9.05 1.20 -13.81
CA LEU A 47 8.42 1.18 -12.47
C LEU A 47 7.25 2.15 -12.30
N ARG A 48 7.33 3.34 -12.91
CA ARG A 48 6.23 4.32 -12.88
C ARG A 48 4.95 3.75 -13.52
N ASN A 49 5.08 3.14 -14.69
CA ASN A 49 3.93 2.57 -15.41
C ASN A 49 3.38 1.35 -14.67
N ALA A 50 4.26 0.49 -14.16
CA ALA A 50 3.88 -0.63 -13.31
C ALA A 50 3.12 -0.18 -12.06
N ALA A 51 3.52 0.92 -11.42
CA ALA A 51 2.81 1.48 -10.27
C ALA A 51 1.39 1.95 -10.63
N TYR A 52 1.20 2.56 -11.81
CA TYR A 52 -0.12 2.91 -12.31
C TYR A 52 -0.98 1.66 -12.57
N ILE A 53 -0.40 0.62 -13.16
CA ILE A 53 -1.10 -0.65 -13.42
C ILE A 53 -1.59 -1.25 -12.09
N VAL A 54 -0.71 -1.41 -11.10
CA VAL A 54 -1.07 -1.92 -9.77
C VAL A 54 -2.17 -1.08 -9.10
N ALA A 55 -2.12 0.25 -9.25
CA ALA A 55 -3.15 1.13 -8.70
C ALA A 55 -4.50 0.97 -9.41
N MET A 56 -4.51 0.88 -10.75
CA MET A 56 -5.73 0.71 -11.54
C MET A 56 -6.37 -0.66 -11.31
N GLU A 57 -5.59 -1.74 -11.22
CA GLU A 57 -6.11 -3.08 -10.91
C GLU A 57 -6.86 -3.08 -9.57
N ARG A 58 -6.28 -2.50 -8.53
CA ARG A 58 -6.93 -2.38 -7.21
C ARG A 58 -8.26 -1.63 -7.25
N VAL A 59 -8.34 -0.56 -8.04
CA VAL A 59 -9.58 0.22 -8.19
C VAL A 59 -10.61 -0.56 -8.99
N LEU A 60 -10.20 -1.24 -10.07
CA LEU A 60 -11.06 -2.06 -10.91
C LEU A 60 -11.67 -3.22 -10.12
N ASP A 61 -10.86 -3.90 -9.30
CA ASP A 61 -11.33 -5.01 -8.48
C ASP A 61 -12.34 -4.53 -7.43
N ALA A 62 -12.05 -3.42 -6.74
CA ALA A 62 -13.00 -2.81 -5.80
C ALA A 62 -14.32 -2.32 -6.46
N MET A 63 -14.28 -1.99 -7.76
CA MET A 63 -15.49 -1.64 -8.52
C MET A 63 -16.29 -2.87 -8.97
N LYS A 64 -15.63 -3.99 -9.26
CA LYS A 64 -16.29 -5.26 -9.63
C LYS A 64 -16.95 -5.94 -8.44
N ASP A 65 -16.39 -5.76 -7.25
CA ASP A 65 -16.91 -6.32 -6.00
C ASP A 65 -18.14 -5.55 -5.45
N ARG A 66 -18.57 -4.47 -6.13
CA ARG A 66 -19.79 -3.70 -5.83
C ARG A 66 -20.98 -4.18 -6.65
#